data_AF-A0A519E7M3-F1
#
_entry.id   AF-A0A519E7M3-F1
#
_cell.length_a   1.000
_cell.length_b   1.000
_cell.length_c   1.000
_cell.angle_alpha   90.00
_cell.angle_beta   90.00
_cell.angle_gamma   90.00
#
_symmetry.space_group_name_H-M   'P 1'
#
loop_
_entity.id
_entity.type
_entity.pdbx_description
1 polymer ?
#
loop_
_entity_poly.entity_id
_entity_poly.type
_entity_poly.pdbx_seq_one_letter_code
_entity_poly.pdbx_strand_id
1 'polypeptide(L)'
;KRLSEIIDALNDIFGAEVSDDDQLQFLTGIAQRISRQEDVMAQVNNHSVDQVMHGLFPKRVLDTVLDAMTDHEKLSLEVLDNETKSRAFALVILKMLKSEAGRDRYDL
;
A
#
# COMPACT_ATOMS: atom_id res chain seq x y z
N LYS A 1 13.58 -1.13 -16.41
CA LYS A 1 13.19 -2.51 -16.79
C LYS A 1 12.39 -3.17 -15.68
N ARG A 2 12.94 -3.35 -14.47
CA ARG A 2 12.18 -3.95 -13.36
C ARG A 2 10.88 -3.21 -12.98
N LEU A 3 10.87 -1.87 -12.99
CA LEU A 3 9.66 -1.10 -12.68
C LEU A 3 8.59 -1.19 -13.78
N SER A 4 8.99 -1.12 -15.06
CA SER A 4 8.02 -1.26 -16.16
C SER A 4 7.39 -2.64 -16.19
N GLU A 5 8.17 -3.70 -15.93
CA GLU A 5 7.65 -5.08 -15.83
C GLU A 5 6.66 -5.25 -14.67
N ILE A 6 6.85 -4.54 -13.55
CA ILE A 6 5.90 -4.54 -12.43
C ILE A 6 4.61 -3.81 -12.83
N ILE A 7 4.73 -2.65 -13.49
CA ILE A 7 3.56 -1.88 -13.94
C ILE A 7 2.75 -2.67 -14.97
N ASP A 8 3.41 -3.31 -15.94
CA ASP A 8 2.74 -4.16 -16.93
C ASP A 8 1.96 -5.31 -16.25
N ALA A 9 2.58 -5.98 -15.27
CA ALA A 9 1.93 -7.03 -14.51
C ALA A 9 0.76 -6.52 -13.64
N LEU A 10 0.88 -5.32 -13.07
CA LEU A 10 -0.21 -4.70 -12.30
C LEU A 10 -1.38 -4.32 -13.22
N ASN A 11 -1.10 -3.80 -14.41
CA ASN A 11 -2.11 -3.48 -15.41
C ASN A 11 -2.86 -4.72 -15.90
N ASP A 12 -2.18 -5.87 -16.03
CA ASP A 12 -2.84 -7.15 -16.33
C ASP A 12 -3.78 -7.61 -15.20
N ILE A 13 -3.49 -7.26 -13.94
CA ILE A 13 -4.29 -7.64 -12.77
C ILE A 13 -5.49 -6.70 -12.56
N PHE A 14 -5.25 -5.38 -12.60
CA PHE A 14 -6.21 -4.35 -12.20
C PHE A 14 -6.97 -3.72 -13.38
N GLY A 15 -6.44 -3.82 -14.60
CA GLY A 15 -7.00 -3.16 -15.77
C GLY A 15 -6.80 -1.65 -15.79
N ALA A 16 -7.35 -0.99 -16.81
CA ALA A 16 -7.12 0.43 -17.08
C ALA A 16 -7.97 1.41 -16.23
N GLU A 17 -8.78 0.91 -15.29
CA GLU A 17 -9.66 1.75 -14.46
C GLU A 17 -8.92 2.47 -13.32
N VAL A 18 -7.76 1.95 -12.92
CA VAL A 18 -6.94 2.50 -11.83
C VAL A 18 -5.62 2.98 -12.41
N SER A 19 -5.14 4.16 -11.99
CA SER A 19 -3.88 4.71 -12.48
C SER A 19 -2.68 3.85 -12.06
N ASP A 20 -1.61 3.83 -12.88
CA ASP A 20 -0.38 3.09 -12.57
C ASP A 20 0.19 3.47 -11.18
N ASP A 21 0.13 4.75 -10.82
CA ASP A 21 0.62 5.27 -9.54
C ASP A 21 -0.21 4.73 -8.36
N ASP A 22 -1.53 4.71 -8.49
CA ASP A 22 -2.43 4.18 -7.46
C ASP A 22 -2.24 2.65 -7.30
N GLN A 23 -2.10 1.93 -8.42
CA GLN A 23 -1.82 0.49 -8.39
C GLN A 23 -0.49 0.20 -7.70
N LEU A 24 0.56 0.97 -8.01
CA LEU A 24 1.88 0.80 -7.41
C LEU A 24 1.88 1.15 -5.91
N GLN A 25 1.18 2.22 -5.53
CA GLN A 25 1.02 2.60 -4.13
C GLN A 25 0.28 1.50 -3.35
N PHE A 26 -0.78 0.93 -3.92
CA PHE A 26 -1.51 -0.18 -3.31
C PHE A 26 -0.65 -1.42 -3.15
N LEU A 27 0.04 -1.87 -4.22
CA LEU A 27 0.99 -2.99 -4.18
C LEU A 27 2.03 -2.80 -3.07
N THR A 28 2.64 -1.61 -3.02
CA THR A 28 3.68 -1.28 -2.05
C THR A 28 3.14 -1.34 -0.62
N GLY A 29 1.94 -0.82 -0.38
CA GLY A 29 1.28 -0.87 0.93
C GLY A 29 1.02 -2.31 1.41
N ILE A 30 0.52 -3.17 0.53
CA ILE A 30 0.29 -4.59 0.85
C ILE A 30 1.63 -5.30 1.10
N ALA A 31 2.63 -5.11 0.24
CA ALA A 31 3.96 -5.71 0.41
C ALA A 31 4.62 -5.33 1.74
N GLN A 32 4.52 -4.06 2.15
CA GLN A 32 5.03 -3.58 3.44
C GLN A 32 4.29 -4.17 4.65
N ARG A 33 2.99 -4.48 4.51
CA ARG A 33 2.22 -5.17 5.56
C ARG A 33 2.64 -6.63 5.66
N ILE A 34 2.81 -7.32 4.53
CA ILE A 34 3.29 -8.71 4.46
C ILE A 34 4.72 -8.83 5.00
N SER A 35 5.61 -7.89 4.68
CA SER A 35 7.01 -7.95 5.09
C SER A 35 7.23 -7.89 6.61
N ARG A 36 6.20 -7.50 7.37
CA ARG A 36 6.19 -7.46 8.84
C ARG A 36 5.65 -8.74 9.47
N GLN A 37 5.16 -9.69 8.68
CA GLN A 37 4.62 -10.97 9.15
C GLN A 37 5.75 -12.01 9.17
N GLU A 38 6.30 -12.28 10.35
CA GLU A 38 7.48 -13.16 10.51
C GLU A 38 7.25 -14.58 9.99
N ASP A 39 6.06 -15.14 10.22
CA ASP A 39 5.68 -16.48 9.75
C ASP A 39 5.65 -16.56 8.22
N VAL A 40 5.12 -15.52 7.57
CA VAL A 40 5.08 -15.41 6.11
C VAL A 40 6.47 -15.21 5.55
N MET A 41 7.26 -14.31 6.13
CA MET A 41 8.62 -14.03 5.66
C MET A 41 9.57 -15.21 5.88
N ALA A 42 9.37 -16.02 6.93
CA ALA A 42 10.09 -17.26 7.10
C ALA A 42 9.84 -18.23 5.92
N GLN A 43 8.61 -18.32 5.41
CA GLN A 43 8.30 -19.13 4.23
C GLN A 43 8.99 -18.57 2.97
N VAL A 44 8.91 -17.25 2.76
CA VAL A 44 9.51 -16.56 1.60
C VAL A 44 11.02 -16.73 1.55
N ASN A 45 11.69 -16.66 2.70
CA ASN A 45 13.15 -16.69 2.76
C ASN A 45 13.75 -18.10 2.68
N ASN A 46 12.98 -19.13 3.05
CA ASN A 46 13.52 -20.49 3.23
C ASN A 46 13.01 -21.52 2.22
N HIS A 47 11.99 -21.20 1.42
CA HIS A 47 11.38 -22.14 0.48
C HIS A 47 11.45 -21.67 -0.98
N SER A 48 11.28 -22.61 -1.91
CA SER A 48 11.14 -22.28 -3.33
C SER A 48 9.84 -21.53 -3.61
N VAL A 49 9.79 -20.79 -4.73
CA VAL A 49 8.59 -20.05 -5.15
C VAL A 49 7.35 -20.94 -5.20
N ASP A 50 7.48 -22.15 -5.76
CA ASP A 50 6.36 -23.10 -5.86
C ASP A 50 5.82 -23.50 -4.48
N GLN A 51 6.71 -23.77 -3.52
CA GLN A 51 6.33 -24.07 -2.13
C GLN A 51 5.74 -22.86 -1.40
N VAL A 52 6.23 -21.64 -1.70
CA VAL A 52 5.66 -20.40 -1.17
C VAL A 52 4.23 -20.24 -1.66
N MET A 53 4.02 -20.39 -2.97
CA MET A 53 2.73 -20.22 -3.64
C MET A 53 1.71 -21.33 -3.37
N HIS A 54 2.14 -22.49 -2.89
CA HIS A 54 1.24 -23.56 -2.42
C HIS A 54 1.05 -23.59 -0.89
N GLY A 55 1.73 -22.73 -0.14
CA GLY A 55 1.60 -22.67 1.31
C GLY A 55 0.77 -21.49 1.82
N LEU A 56 1.22 -20.84 2.88
CA LEU A 56 0.43 -19.83 3.60
C LEU A 56 0.43 -18.46 2.90
N PHE A 57 1.46 -18.16 2.11
CA PHE A 57 1.67 -16.85 1.50
C PHE A 57 0.46 -16.31 0.69
N PRO A 58 -0.15 -17.04 -0.27
CA PRO A 58 -1.26 -16.49 -1.05
C PRO A 58 -2.47 -16.11 -0.19
N LYS A 59 -2.79 -16.94 0.81
CA LYS A 59 -3.89 -16.67 1.74
C LYS A 59 -3.61 -15.39 2.54
N ARG A 60 -2.39 -15.23 3.04
CA ARG A 60 -2.00 -14.03 3.82
C ARG A 60 -2.03 -12.76 2.99
N VAL A 61 -1.70 -12.83 1.71
CA VAL A 61 -1.87 -11.71 0.78
C VAL A 61 -3.34 -11.29 0.69
N LEU A 62 -4.25 -12.26 0.50
CA LEU A 62 -5.70 -11.99 0.45
C LEU A 62 -6.24 -11.42 1.77
N ASP A 63 -5.87 -12.04 2.90
CA ASP A 63 -6.26 -11.56 4.23
C ASP A 63 -5.78 -10.11 4.45
N THR A 64 -4.54 -9.81 4.05
CA THR A 64 -3.95 -8.46 4.16
C THR A 64 -4.66 -7.44 3.26
N VAL A 65 -5.14 -7.84 2.08
CA VAL A 65 -5.96 -6.98 1.21
C VAL A 65 -7.30 -6.65 1.86
N LEU A 66 -7.98 -7.64 2.44
CA LEU A 66 -9.24 -7.45 3.16
C LEU A 66 -9.07 -6.54 4.39
N ASP A 67 -8.00 -6.74 5.15
CA ASP A 67 -7.66 -5.90 6.30
C ASP A 67 -7.37 -4.46 5.85
N ALA A 68 -6.60 -4.27 4.77
CA ALA A 68 -6.29 -2.95 4.24
C ALA A 68 -7.56 -2.20 3.78
N MET A 69 -8.50 -2.91 3.13
CA MET A 69 -9.79 -2.34 2.75
C MET A 69 -10.61 -1.91 3.97
N THR A 70 -10.68 -2.78 4.99
CA THR A 70 -11.41 -2.50 6.24
C THR A 70 -10.80 -1.34 7.02
N ASP A 71 -9.48 -1.28 7.11
CA ASP A 71 -8.76 -0.17 7.75
C ASP A 71 -9.02 1.15 7.00
N HIS A 72 -8.97 1.11 5.66
CA HIS A 72 -9.20 2.29 4.84
C HIS A 72 -10.62 2.83 5.02
N GLU A 73 -11.63 1.96 5.04
CA GLU A 73 -13.01 2.33 5.33
C GLU A 73 -13.13 2.98 6.71
N LYS A 74 -12.59 2.34 7.76
CA LYS A 74 -12.62 2.89 9.13
C LYS A 74 -11.94 4.25 9.23
N LEU A 75 -10.75 4.40 8.67
CA LEU A 75 -10.03 5.68 8.66
C LEU A 75 -10.82 6.76 7.93
N SER A 76 -11.44 6.41 6.80
CA SER A 76 -12.29 7.33 6.04
C SER A 76 -13.51 7.77 6.85
N LEU A 77 -14.19 6.83 7.52
CA LEU A 77 -15.32 7.14 8.38
C LEU A 77 -14.92 8.03 9.56
N GLU A 78 -13.77 7.78 10.21
CA GLU A 78 -13.27 8.63 11.29
C GLU A 78 -13.00 10.08 10.83
N VAL A 79 -12.47 10.26 9.63
CA VAL A 79 -12.25 11.60 9.06
C VAL A 79 -13.57 12.29 8.71
N LEU A 80 -14.57 11.54 8.25
CA LEU A 80 -15.89 12.05 7.84
C LEU A 80 -16.89 12.21 9.01
N ASP A 81 -16.61 11.61 10.16
CA ASP A 81 -17.48 11.55 11.34
C ASP A 81 -17.90 12.94 11.84
N ASN A 82 -16.97 13.92 11.88
CA ASN A 82 -17.31 15.28 12.25
C ASN A 82 -16.31 16.33 11.72
N GLU A 83 -16.77 17.57 11.63
CA GLU A 83 -16.02 18.70 11.08
C GLU A 83 -14.70 18.97 11.81
N THR A 84 -14.62 18.73 13.12
CA THR A 84 -13.39 18.92 13.89
C THR A 84 -12.30 17.97 13.42
N LYS A 85 -12.62 16.68 13.25
CA LYS A 85 -11.69 15.67 12.73
C LYS A 85 -11.30 15.97 11.27
N SER A 86 -12.26 16.32 10.41
CA SER A 86 -11.97 16.66 9.02
C SER A 86 -11.03 17.87 8.89
N ARG A 87 -11.28 18.94 9.66
CA ARG A 87 -10.41 20.14 9.69
C ARG A 87 -9.02 19.81 10.22
N ALA A 88 -8.92 19.02 11.28
CA ALA A 88 -7.63 18.60 11.83
C ALA A 88 -6.82 17.80 10.80
N PHE A 89 -7.46 16.85 10.11
CA PHE A 89 -6.83 16.05 9.07
C PHE A 89 -6.34 16.90 7.89
N ALA A 90 -7.16 17.84 7.40
CA ALA A 90 -6.76 18.79 6.36
C ALA A 90 -5.55 19.64 6.76
N LEU A 91 -5.47 20.08 8.02
CA LEU A 91 -4.32 20.83 8.53
C LEU A 91 -3.04 19.98 8.58
N VAL A 92 -3.14 18.68 8.88
CA VAL A 92 -2.00 17.76 8.84
C VAL A 92 -1.49 17.60 7.41
N ILE A 93 -2.38 17.37 6.44
CA ILE A 93 -2.03 17.29 5.01
C ILE A 93 -1.34 18.59 4.55
N LEU A 94 -1.91 19.75 4.88
CA LEU A 94 -1.33 21.04 4.50
C LEU A 94 0.10 21.22 5.05
N LYS A 95 0.35 20.79 6.29
CA LYS A 95 1.69 20.85 6.90
C LYS A 95 2.66 19.90 6.20
N MET A 96 2.23 18.69 5.84
CA MET A 96 3.03 17.72 5.11
C MET A 96 3.45 18.27 3.74
N LEU A 97 2.50 18.74 2.95
CA LEU A 97 2.75 19.30 1.62
C LEU A 97 3.70 20.51 1.65
N LYS A 98 3.55 21.39 2.65
CA LYS A 98 4.48 22.52 2.83
C LYS A 98 5.89 22.10 3.25
N SER A 99 6.00 20.99 3.97
CA SER A 99 7.29 20.45 4.40
C SER A 99 8.03 19.78 3.24
N GLU A 100 7.33 19.01 2.42
CA GLU A 100 7.87 18.38 1.20
C GLU A 100 8.28 19.43 0.17
N ALA A 101 7.42 20.41 -0.11
CA ALA A 101 7.75 21.55 -0.97
C ALA A 101 8.90 22.42 -0.43
N GLY A 102 9.16 22.35 0.89
CA GLY A 102 10.34 22.97 1.50
C GLY A 102 11.60 22.16 1.25
N ARG A 103 11.52 20.83 1.33
CA ARG A 103 12.64 19.91 1.15
C ARG A 103 13.15 19.92 -0.30
N ASP A 104 12.25 19.92 -1.29
CA ASP A 104 12.61 20.01 -2.71
C ASP A 104 13.32 21.32 -3.11
N ARG A 105 13.17 22.39 -2.29
CA ARG A 105 13.81 23.70 -2.54
C ARG A 105 15.23 23.81 -1.99
N TYR A 106 15.67 22.85 -1.18
CA TYR A 106 17.04 22.79 -0.65
C TYR A 106 17.90 21.69 -1.30
N ASP A 107 17.30 20.84 -2.14
CA ASP A 107 17.98 19.77 -2.88
C ASP A 107 18.29 20.14 -4.36
N LEU A 108 18.29 21.45 -4.70
CA LEU A 108 18.74 22.04 -5.98
C LEU A 108 19.87 23.06 -5.76
#